data_AF-A0A967X4K9-F1
#
_entry.id   AF-A0A967X4K9-F1
#
_cell.length_a   1.000
_cell.length_b   1.000
_cell.length_c   1.000
_cell.angle_alpha   90.00
_cell.angle_beta   90.00
_cell.angle_gamma   90.00
#
_symmetry.space_group_name_H-M   'P 1'
#
loop_
_entity.id
_entity.type
_entity.pdbx_description
1 polymer ?
#
loop_
_entity_poly.entity_id
_entity_poly.type
_entity_poly.pdbx_seq_one_letter_code
_entity_poly.pdbx_strand_id
1 'polypeptide(L)'
;MSEPVSAPEQTDASSGRGGPSENDACVQTVSEQIVEIVSDSGEGAQTAGQLFGTVCAKMGNGVWTVEIIPAEIEPPARSRAGASG
;
A
#
# COMPACT_ATOMS: atom_id res chain seq x y z
N MET A 1 -30.66 46.86 1.16
CA MET A 1 -30.21 45.93 2.22
C MET A 1 -30.25 44.57 1.58
N SER A 2 -29.08 44.08 1.19
CA SER A 2 -28.91 42.99 0.23
C SER A 2 -29.13 41.64 0.90
N GLU A 3 -30.02 40.84 0.35
CA GLU A 3 -30.14 39.42 0.70
C GLU A 3 -28.90 38.67 0.17
N PRO A 4 -28.32 37.73 0.93
CA PRO A 4 -27.20 36.93 0.43
C PRO A 4 -27.71 35.92 -0.61
N VAL A 5 -27.14 36.00 -1.81
CA VAL A 5 -27.33 35.02 -2.89
C VAL A 5 -26.77 33.66 -2.47
N SER A 6 -27.62 32.65 -2.41
CA SER A 6 -27.21 31.25 -2.19
C SER A 6 -26.36 30.75 -3.36
N ALA A 7 -25.19 30.19 -3.07
CA ALA A 7 -24.35 29.53 -4.06
C ALA A 7 -25.03 28.26 -4.61
N PRO A 8 -24.87 27.95 -5.90
CA PRO A 8 -25.47 26.75 -6.48
C PRO A 8 -24.78 25.49 -5.94
N GLU A 9 -25.61 24.56 -5.46
CA GLU A 9 -25.26 23.19 -5.13
C GLU A 9 -24.68 22.50 -6.38
N GLN A 10 -23.43 22.05 -6.29
CA GLN A 10 -22.74 21.42 -7.41
C GLN A 10 -23.22 19.98 -7.54
N THR A 11 -24.28 19.79 -8.30
CA THR A 11 -24.79 18.48 -8.69
C THR A 11 -23.76 17.80 -9.59
N ASP A 12 -23.09 16.75 -9.09
CA ASP A 12 -22.30 15.83 -9.91
C ASP A 12 -23.26 15.08 -10.84
N ALA A 13 -23.44 15.63 -12.03
CA ALA A 13 -24.11 14.98 -13.14
C ALA A 13 -23.08 14.21 -13.96
N SER A 14 -22.79 12.99 -13.55
CA SER A 14 -22.12 11.99 -14.40
C SER A 14 -22.91 10.68 -14.43
N SER A 15 -24.17 10.75 -14.86
CA SER A 15 -24.94 9.57 -15.27
C SER A 15 -24.45 9.07 -16.64
N GLY A 16 -23.31 8.40 -16.68
CA GLY A 16 -22.92 7.55 -17.81
C GLY A 16 -23.51 6.15 -17.61
N ARG A 17 -24.60 5.80 -18.29
CA ARG A 17 -25.04 4.40 -18.41
C ARG A 17 -24.10 3.67 -19.37
N GLY A 18 -22.93 3.26 -18.88
CA GLY A 18 -22.18 2.17 -19.49
C GLY A 18 -22.86 0.86 -19.12
N GLY A 19 -23.24 0.03 -20.10
CA GLY A 19 -23.57 -1.37 -19.81
C GLY A 19 -22.34 -2.08 -19.25
N PRO A 20 -22.49 -3.17 -18.47
CA PRO A 20 -21.34 -3.85 -17.89
C PRO A 20 -20.47 -4.38 -19.04
N SER A 21 -19.28 -3.81 -19.19
CA SER A 21 -18.22 -4.46 -19.95
C SER A 21 -17.78 -5.70 -19.17
N GLU A 22 -17.27 -6.74 -19.83
CA GLU A 22 -16.74 -7.95 -19.16
C GLU A 22 -15.59 -7.66 -18.16
N ASN A 23 -15.15 -6.40 -18.06
CA ASN A 23 -14.19 -5.90 -17.07
C ASN A 23 -14.73 -4.72 -16.26
N ASP A 24 -16.04 -4.65 -16.03
CA ASP A 24 -16.63 -3.69 -15.09
C ASP A 24 -16.30 -4.12 -13.65
N ALA A 25 -15.03 -3.92 -13.28
CA ALA A 25 -14.54 -4.18 -11.94
C ALA A 25 -15.27 -3.24 -10.99
N CYS A 26 -16.27 -3.79 -10.30
CA CYS A 26 -16.95 -3.11 -9.21
C CYS A 26 -15.91 -2.67 -8.18
N VAL A 27 -15.80 -1.36 -7.95
CA VAL A 27 -14.90 -0.81 -6.94
C VAL A 27 -15.37 -1.27 -5.58
N GLN A 28 -14.54 -2.07 -4.91
CA GLN A 28 -14.83 -2.56 -3.57
C GLN A 28 -14.06 -1.76 -2.53
N THR A 29 -14.76 -1.30 -1.50
CA THR A 29 -14.11 -0.73 -0.31
C THR A 29 -13.77 -1.88 0.63
N VAL A 30 -12.49 -2.04 0.96
CA VAL A 30 -11.99 -3.05 1.89
C VAL A 30 -11.44 -2.39 3.15
N SER A 31 -11.66 -3.01 4.30
CA SER A 31 -11.12 -2.52 5.58
C SER A 31 -9.67 -2.95 5.82
N GLU A 32 -9.22 -4.03 5.18
CA GLU A 32 -7.88 -4.57 5.28
C GLU A 32 -7.47 -5.20 3.95
N GLN A 33 -6.18 -5.20 3.64
CA GLN A 33 -5.63 -5.87 2.47
C GLN A 33 -4.22 -6.39 2.75
N ILE A 34 -3.94 -7.61 2.29
CA ILE A 34 -2.60 -8.19 2.28
C ILE A 34 -2.03 -8.08 0.87
N VAL A 35 -0.79 -7.58 0.76
CA VAL A 35 -0.05 -7.45 -0.50
C VAL A 35 1.26 -8.22 -0.36
N GLU A 36 1.51 -9.12 -1.30
CA GLU A 36 2.78 -9.84 -1.42
C GLU A 36 3.54 -9.30 -2.63
N ILE A 37 4.79 -8.86 -2.41
CA ILE A 37 5.68 -8.38 -3.46
C ILE A 37 6.69 -9.49 -3.72
N VAL A 38 6.58 -10.13 -4.88
CA VAL A 38 7.49 -11.21 -5.32
C VAL A 38 8.36 -10.68 -6.45
N SER A 39 9.68 -10.80 -6.29
CA SER A 39 10.67 -10.50 -7.32
C SER A 39 11.81 -11.51 -7.24
N ASP A 40 12.66 -11.55 -8.27
CA ASP A 40 13.92 -12.28 -8.16
C ASP A 40 14.88 -11.57 -7.19
N SER A 41 15.91 -12.31 -6.76
CA SER A 41 16.94 -11.78 -5.85
C SER A 41 17.68 -10.60 -6.48
N GLY A 42 17.75 -9.48 -5.76
CA GLY A 42 18.40 -8.25 -6.24
C GLY A 42 17.50 -7.32 -7.05
N GLU A 43 16.26 -7.69 -7.38
CA GLU A 43 15.33 -6.84 -8.12
C GLU A 43 14.57 -5.82 -7.25
N GLY A 44 14.79 -5.87 -5.93
CA GLY A 44 14.35 -4.82 -5.02
C GLY A 44 12.97 -5.01 -4.40
N ALA A 45 12.45 -6.24 -4.29
CA ALA A 45 11.24 -6.52 -3.49
C ALA A 45 11.29 -5.89 -2.08
N GLN A 46 12.45 -5.88 -1.44
CA GLN A 46 12.64 -5.27 -0.12
C GLN A 46 12.43 -3.75 -0.16
N THR A 47 13.10 -3.06 -1.09
CA THR A 47 12.94 -1.61 -1.28
C THR A 47 11.49 -1.24 -1.64
N ALA A 48 10.86 -2.05 -2.51
CA ALA A 48 9.47 -1.86 -2.89
C ALA A 48 8.52 -2.00 -1.68
N GLY A 49 8.71 -3.02 -0.84
CA GLY A 49 7.93 -3.21 0.39
C GLY A 49 8.08 -2.04 1.38
N GLN A 50 9.30 -1.53 1.56
CA GLN A 50 9.57 -0.38 2.44
C GLN A 50 8.94 0.91 1.92
N LEU A 51 9.03 1.16 0.61
CA LEU A 51 8.38 2.31 -0.04
C LEU A 51 6.86 2.22 0.05
N PHE A 52 6.30 1.05 -0.25
CA PHE A 52 4.86 0.80 -0.15
C PHE A 52 4.36 1.06 1.28
N GLY A 53 5.01 0.47 2.28
CA GLY A 53 4.66 0.69 3.68
C GLY A 53 4.74 2.16 4.11
N THR A 54 5.79 2.86 3.67
CA THR A 54 5.96 4.31 3.94
C THR A 54 4.81 5.13 3.34
N VAL A 55 4.42 4.85 2.10
CA VAL A 55 3.33 5.56 1.43
C VAL A 55 1.99 5.26 2.11
N CYS A 56 1.71 4.00 2.44
CA CYS A 56 0.51 3.58 3.17
C CYS A 56 0.38 4.30 4.52
N ALA A 57 1.46 4.37 5.29
CA ALA A 57 1.49 5.08 6.57
C ALA A 57 1.25 6.59 6.40
N LYS A 58 1.86 7.22 5.38
CA LYS A 58 1.63 8.64 5.05
C LYS A 58 0.19 8.93 4.63
N MET A 59 -0.50 7.95 4.04
CA MET A 59 -1.92 8.04 3.71
C MET A 59 -2.85 7.75 4.91
N GLY A 60 -2.30 7.52 6.11
CA GLY A 60 -3.07 7.31 7.34
C GLY A 60 -3.51 5.86 7.59
N ASN A 61 -2.97 4.90 6.84
CA ASN A 61 -3.29 3.48 7.04
C ASN A 61 -2.42 2.87 8.15
N GLY A 62 -3.02 1.97 8.93
CA GLY A 62 -2.24 1.04 9.75
C GLY A 62 -1.53 0.05 8.84
N VAL A 63 -0.21 -0.11 9.00
CA VAL A 63 0.60 -1.01 8.18
C VAL A 63 1.49 -1.88 9.04
N TRP A 64 1.58 -3.16 8.68
CA TRP A 64 2.54 -4.10 9.22
C TRP A 64 3.26 -4.76 8.04
N THR A 65 4.57 -4.86 8.12
CA THR A 65 5.38 -5.46 7.06
C THR A 65 6.16 -6.66 7.62
N VAL A 66 6.25 -7.71 6.80
CA VAL A 66 7.15 -8.84 7.03
C VAL A 66 8.02 -8.96 5.79
N GLU A 67 9.33 -8.87 5.96
CA GLU A 67 10.28 -9.10 4.88
C GLU A 67 10.75 -10.56 4.93
N ILE A 68 10.57 -11.30 3.84
CA ILE A 68 11.07 -12.66 3.71
C ILE A 68 12.41 -12.61 2.97
N ILE A 69 13.51 -12.70 3.73
CA ILE A 69 14.86 -12.80 3.16
C ILE A 69 15.11 -14.29 2.83
N PRO A 70 15.56 -14.63 1.61
CA PRO A 70 15.85 -16.02 1.26
C PRO A 70 16.90 -16.60 2.21
N ALA A 71 16.68 -17.84 2.65
CA ALA A 71 17.46 -18.53 3.68
C ALA A 71 18.93 -18.85 3.29
N GLU A 72 19.43 -18.37 2.15
CA GLU A 72 20.76 -18.68 1.61
C GLU A 72 21.86 -17.70 2.07
N ILE A 73 21.52 -16.58 2.71
CA ILE A 73 22.50 -15.77 3.45
C ILE A 73 22.64 -16.36 4.85
N GLU A 74 23.49 -17.37 4.97
CA GLU A 74 23.92 -17.88 6.27
C GLU A 74 24.52 -16.72 7.08
N PRO A 75 24.06 -16.45 8.32
CA PRO A 75 24.69 -15.46 9.17
C PRO A 75 26.18 -15.79 9.28
N PRO A 76 27.10 -14.83 9.10
CA PRO A 76 28.53 -15.10 9.20
C PRO A 76 28.81 -15.85 10.50
N ALA A 77 29.59 -16.94 10.41
CA ALA A 77 29.86 -17.82 11.53
C ALA A 77 30.22 -16.97 12.78
N ARG A 78 29.34 -16.98 13.78
CA ARG A 78 29.60 -16.30 15.04
C ARG A 78 30.77 -17.03 15.72
N SER A 79 31.99 -16.52 15.57
CA SER A 79 33.07 -16.94 16.45
C SER A 79 32.72 -16.46 17.86
N ARG A 80 32.82 -17.35 18.85
CA ARG A 80 32.53 -17.07 20.27
C ARG A 80 33.62 -16.20 20.92
N ALA A 81 34.16 -15.21 20.20
CA ALA A 81 35.13 -14.28 20.73
C ALA A 81 34.38 -13.11 21.37
N GLY A 82 34.16 -13.20 22.68
CA GLY A 82 33.82 -12.07 23.53
C GLY A 82 32.34 -11.94 23.91
N ALA A 83 31.86 -12.83 24.76
CA ALA A 83 30.94 -12.36 25.80
C ALA A 83 31.81 -11.58 26.80
N SER A 84 31.55 -10.30 26.98
CA SER A 84 32.08 -9.53 28.11
C SER A 84 31.10 -8.46 28.53
N GLY A 85 30.73 -8.54 29.82
CA GLY A 85 30.26 -7.44 30.66
C GLY A 85 28.89 -6.87 30.34
#